data_AF-A0A8D8P299-F1
#
_entry.id   AF-A0A8D8P299-F1
#
_cell.length_a   1.000
_cell.length_b   1.000
_cell.length_c   1.000
_cell.angle_alpha   90.00
_cell.angle_beta   90.00
_cell.angle_gamma   90.00
#
_symmetry.space_group_name_H-M   'P 1'
#
loop_
_entity.id
_entity.type
_entity.pdbx_description
1 polymer ?
#
loop_
_entity_poly.entity_id
_entity_poly.type
_entity_poly.pdbx_seq_one_letter_code
_entity_poly.pdbx_strand_id
1 'polypeptide(L)'
;TQTQVGQALSVTEGPAYSQSAICRFEKLDITPKSAQKIKPVLERWMKEAEESHSSRFKSGQNHLTDFIGVEPSKKRKRRTSFTPQALELLNGHFERNTHPSGTEITGLAHQLGYEREVIRIWFCNKRQALKNTVRMMSKNFKMESS
;
A
#
# COMPACT_ATOMS: atom_id res chain seq x y z
N THR A 1 -1.67 17.67 -10.23
CA THR A 1 -0.44 17.04 -9.67
C THR A 1 -0.77 15.64 -9.15
N GLN A 2 0.20 14.73 -9.07
CA GLN A 2 -0.01 13.35 -8.59
C GLN A 2 -0.61 13.30 -7.16
N THR A 3 -0.29 14.27 -6.31
CA THR A 3 -0.88 14.44 -4.97
C THR A 3 -2.38 14.75 -5.06
N GLN A 4 -2.78 15.67 -5.95
CA GLN A 4 -4.18 16.02 -6.17
C GLN A 4 -4.98 14.84 -6.74
N VAL A 5 -4.38 14.05 -7.63
CA VAL A 5 -5.00 12.82 -8.17
C VAL A 5 -5.22 11.80 -7.05
N GLY A 6 -4.20 11.51 -6.23
CA GLY A 6 -4.32 10.57 -5.11
C GLY A 6 -5.38 10.98 -4.08
N GLN A 7 -5.49 12.28 -3.79
CA GLN A 7 -6.52 12.83 -2.91
C GLN A 7 -7.93 12.66 -3.49
N ALA A 8 -8.15 13.06 -4.75
CA ALA A 8 -9.46 12.98 -5.38
C ALA A 8 -9.98 11.54 -5.52
N LEU A 9 -9.10 10.58 -5.86
CA LEU A 9 -9.45 9.15 -5.92
C LEU A 9 -9.80 8.56 -4.56
N SER A 10 -9.19 9.08 -3.48
CA SER A 10 -9.47 8.63 -2.11
C SER A 10 -10.84 9.12 -1.59
N VAL A 11 -11.36 10.18 -2.21
CA VAL A 11 -12.66 10.79 -1.88
C VAL A 11 -13.80 10.04 -2.56
N THR A 12 -13.64 9.68 -3.84
CA THR A 12 -14.77 9.24 -4.67
C THR A 12 -15.11 7.76 -4.58
N GLU A 13 -14.16 6.85 -4.32
CA GLU A 13 -14.39 5.48 -3.83
C GLU A 13 -13.09 4.64 -3.89
N GLY A 14 -12.60 4.19 -2.72
CA GLY A 14 -11.46 3.26 -2.64
C GLY A 14 -10.60 3.43 -1.39
N PRO A 15 -9.63 2.53 -1.14
CA PRO A 15 -8.59 2.71 -0.12
C PRO A 15 -7.74 3.95 -0.47
N ALA A 16 -7.32 4.72 0.55
CA ALA A 16 -6.60 5.97 0.33
C ALA A 16 -5.31 5.77 -0.51
N TYR A 17 -5.24 6.45 -1.66
CA TYR A 17 -4.12 6.41 -2.61
C TYR A 17 -3.13 7.54 -2.34
N SER A 18 -1.83 7.23 -2.25
CA SER A 18 -0.76 8.21 -2.04
C SER A 18 -0.14 8.68 -3.36
N GLN A 19 0.54 9.83 -3.36
CA GLN A 19 1.34 10.30 -4.50
C GLN A 19 2.31 9.22 -5.03
N SER A 20 2.94 8.46 -4.12
CA SER A 20 3.82 7.35 -4.48
C SER A 20 3.10 6.19 -5.19
N ALA A 21 1.82 5.95 -4.89
CA ALA A 21 1.03 4.92 -5.56
C ALA A 21 0.72 5.30 -7.01
N ILE A 22 0.38 6.58 -7.25
CA ILE A 22 0.11 7.11 -8.60
C ILE A 22 1.40 7.10 -9.45
N CYS A 23 2.53 7.55 -8.88
CA CYS A 23 3.81 7.53 -9.57
C CYS A 23 4.25 6.11 -10.00
N ARG A 24 4.06 5.10 -9.14
CA ARG A 24 4.36 3.71 -9.49
C ARG A 24 3.41 3.15 -10.55
N PHE A 25 2.13 3.53 -10.52
CA PHE A 25 1.17 3.14 -11.56
C PHE A 25 1.58 3.69 -12.93
N GLU A 26 1.92 4.98 -13.03
CA GLU A 26 2.38 5.62 -14.28
C GLU A 26 3.67 4.99 -14.83
N LYS A 27 4.60 4.63 -13.94
CA LYS A 27 5.85 3.96 -14.31
C LYS A 27 5.72 2.45 -14.55
N LEU A 28 4.50 1.91 -14.47
CA LEU A 28 4.22 0.46 -14.52
C LEU A 28 4.99 -0.36 -13.48
N ASP A 29 5.48 0.28 -12.42
CA ASP A 29 6.24 -0.32 -11.31
C ASP A 29 5.29 -0.85 -10.22
N ILE A 30 4.30 -1.63 -10.65
CA ILE A 30 3.33 -2.31 -9.80
C ILE A 30 3.00 -3.69 -10.37
N THR A 31 2.40 -4.54 -9.56
CA THR A 31 1.97 -5.87 -10.06
C THR A 31 0.81 -5.73 -11.05
N PRO A 32 0.70 -6.61 -12.07
CA PRO A 32 -0.40 -6.58 -13.04
C PRO A 32 -1.78 -6.66 -12.37
N LYS A 33 -1.90 -7.47 -11.31
CA LYS A 33 -3.13 -7.57 -10.49
C LYS A 33 -3.47 -6.25 -9.78
N SER A 34 -2.46 -5.49 -9.35
CA SER A 34 -2.68 -4.16 -8.78
C SER A 34 -3.09 -3.16 -9.86
N ALA A 35 -2.49 -3.23 -11.05
CA ALA A 35 -2.84 -2.37 -12.17
C ALA A 35 -4.30 -2.60 -12.61
N GLN A 36 -4.75 -3.86 -12.73
CA GLN A 36 -6.14 -4.21 -13.05
C GLN A 36 -7.16 -3.63 -12.06
N LYS A 37 -6.78 -3.45 -10.78
CA LYS A 37 -7.64 -2.83 -9.78
C LYS A 37 -7.64 -1.31 -9.85
N ILE A 38 -6.49 -0.69 -10.12
CA ILE A 38 -6.35 0.77 -10.13
C ILE A 38 -6.88 1.37 -11.44
N LYS A 39 -6.69 0.69 -12.57
CA LYS A 39 -7.06 1.16 -13.91
C LYS A 39 -8.52 1.62 -14.03
N PRO A 40 -9.55 0.80 -13.72
CA PRO A 40 -10.94 1.23 -13.90
C PRO A 40 -11.34 2.37 -12.95
N VAL A 41 -10.74 2.43 -11.75
CA VAL A 41 -10.98 3.53 -10.79
C VAL A 41 -10.40 4.84 -11.33
N LEU A 42 -9.20 4.79 -11.91
CA LEU A 42 -8.53 5.95 -12.50
C LEU A 42 -9.27 6.42 -13.77
N GLU A 43 -9.68 5.51 -14.64
CA GLU A 43 -10.43 5.81 -15.87
C GLU A 43 -11.78 6.45 -15.57
N ARG A 44 -12.53 5.91 -14.61
CA ARG A 44 -13.80 6.49 -14.18
C ARG A 44 -13.62 7.90 -13.61
N TRP A 45 -12.62 8.10 -12.75
CA TRP A 45 -12.33 9.42 -12.21
C TRP A 45 -11.91 10.43 -13.29
N MET A 46 -11.10 10.01 -14.26
CA MET A 46 -10.71 10.86 -15.40
C MET A 46 -11.93 11.26 -16.23
N LYS A 47 -12.81 10.29 -16.54
CA LYS A 47 -14.06 10.55 -17.28
C LYS A 47 -14.99 11.51 -16.52
N GLU A 48 -15.16 11.32 -15.22
CA GLU A 48 -15.97 12.23 -14.38
C GLU A 48 -15.37 13.64 -14.31
N ALA A 49 -14.04 13.75 -14.27
CA ALA A 49 -13.35 15.05 -14.30
C ALA A 49 -13.52 15.75 -15.66
N GLU A 50 -13.45 15.03 -16.77
CA GLU A 50 -13.68 15.52 -18.14
C GLU A 50 -15.13 15.96 -18.36
N GLU A 51 -16.11 15.16 -17.94
CA GLU A 51 -17.55 15.49 -18.01
C GLU A 51 -17.89 16.71 -17.15
N SER A 52 -17.29 16.80 -15.96
CA SER A 52 -17.41 17.96 -15.08
C SER A 52 -16.71 19.21 -15.65
N HIS A 53 -15.69 19.06 -16.50
CA HIS A 53 -15.05 20.18 -17.20
C HIS A 53 -15.90 20.65 -18.39
N SER A 54 -16.52 19.70 -19.11
CA SER A 54 -17.39 19.96 -20.26
C SER A 54 -18.69 20.69 -19.88
N SER A 55 -19.29 20.34 -18.72
CA SER A 55 -20.46 21.06 -18.19
C SER A 55 -20.10 22.45 -17.65
N ARG A 56 -18.91 22.63 -17.05
CA ARG A 56 -18.41 23.91 -16.54
C ARG A 56 -18.09 24.92 -17.64
N PHE A 57 -17.58 24.47 -18.80
CA PHE A 57 -17.31 25.36 -19.93
C PHE A 57 -18.59 25.96 -20.55
N LYS A 58 -19.74 25.27 -20.43
CA LYS A 58 -21.04 25.78 -20.89
C LYS A 58 -21.71 26.77 -19.92
N SER A 59 -21.27 26.84 -18.65
CA SER A 59 -21.93 27.62 -17.60
C SER A 59 -21.13 28.83 -17.11
N GLY A 60 -19.92 29.08 -17.66
CA GLY A 60 -19.15 30.30 -17.40
C GLY A 60 -18.58 30.45 -15.98
N GLN A 61 -18.68 29.42 -15.14
CA GLN A 61 -18.29 29.48 -13.74
C GLN A 61 -16.87 28.94 -13.53
N ASN A 62 -15.90 29.86 -13.46
CA ASN A 62 -14.50 29.57 -13.18
C ASN A 62 -14.26 29.38 -11.67
N HIS A 63 -14.56 28.19 -11.14
CA HIS A 63 -14.11 27.81 -9.79
C HIS A 63 -13.50 26.41 -9.82
N LEU A 64 -12.18 26.35 -9.99
CA LEU A 64 -11.37 25.10 -10.03
C LEU A 64 -11.29 24.39 -8.66
N THR A 65 -11.63 25.08 -7.58
CA THR A 65 -11.42 24.66 -6.19
C THR A 65 -12.47 23.70 -5.64
N ASP A 66 -13.66 23.64 -6.24
CA ASP A 66 -14.79 22.88 -5.68
C ASP A 66 -14.72 21.36 -5.98
N PHE A 67 -13.96 20.97 -7.02
CA PHE A 67 -13.75 19.55 -7.36
C PHE A 67 -12.61 18.90 -6.56
N ILE A 68 -11.77 19.71 -5.90
CA ILE A 68 -10.56 19.24 -5.18
C ILE A 68 -10.91 18.75 -3.77
N GLY A 69 -12.19 18.77 -3.38
CA GLY A 69 -12.71 18.00 -2.24
C GLY A 69 -11.82 18.11 -1.01
N VAL A 70 -11.61 19.33 -0.51
CA VAL A 70 -10.89 19.58 0.75
C VAL A 70 -11.83 19.23 1.90
N GLU A 71 -12.16 17.95 2.04
CA GLU A 71 -12.87 17.38 3.19
C GLU A 71 -11.98 16.33 3.88
N PRO A 72 -12.13 16.10 5.20
CA PRO A 72 -11.09 15.55 6.05
C PRO A 72 -10.73 14.15 5.58
N SER A 73 -9.53 14.07 5.00
CA SER A 73 -8.87 12.83 4.57
C SER A 73 -9.21 11.69 5.52
N LYS A 74 -9.84 10.63 5.00
CA LYS A 74 -9.90 9.33 5.69
C LYS A 74 -8.46 8.96 6.04
N LYS A 75 -8.04 9.28 7.27
CA LYS A 75 -6.65 9.21 7.71
C LYS A 75 -6.17 7.77 7.51
N ARG A 76 -5.29 7.58 6.53
CA ARG A 76 -4.67 6.28 6.27
C ARG A 76 -4.09 5.76 7.58
N LYS A 77 -4.43 4.52 7.96
CA LYS A 77 -3.92 3.89 9.19
C LYS A 77 -2.40 4.04 9.21
N ARG A 78 -1.85 4.69 10.26
CA ARG A 78 -0.41 4.90 10.33
C ARG A 78 0.28 3.54 10.33
N ARG A 79 1.34 3.42 9.53
CA ARG A 79 2.15 2.20 9.50
C ARG A 79 2.82 2.05 10.86
N THR A 80 2.69 0.88 11.48
CA THR A 80 3.47 0.57 12.68
C THR A 80 4.95 0.44 12.30
N SER A 81 5.78 1.26 12.93
CA SER A 81 7.24 1.16 12.85
C SER A 81 7.73 0.39 14.09
N PHE A 82 8.44 -0.71 13.87
CA PHE A 82 9.06 -1.46 14.96
C PHE A 82 10.34 -0.77 15.40
N THR A 83 10.62 -0.80 16.70
CA THR A 83 11.93 -0.37 17.22
C THR A 83 13.02 -1.38 16.82
N PRO A 84 14.31 -0.96 16.78
CA PRO A 84 15.42 -1.87 16.48
C PRO A 84 15.45 -3.08 17.43
N GLN A 85 15.27 -2.85 18.73
CA GLN A 85 15.23 -3.90 19.75
C GLN A 85 14.07 -4.89 19.52
N ALA A 86 12.89 -4.40 19.14
CA ALA A 86 11.75 -5.26 18.82
C ALA A 86 12.03 -6.13 17.58
N LEU A 87 12.71 -5.58 16.57
CA LEU A 87 13.11 -6.33 15.37
C LEU A 87 14.13 -7.42 15.70
N GLU A 88 15.12 -7.15 16.54
CA GLU A 88 16.09 -8.15 17.00
C GLU A 88 15.39 -9.33 17.68
N LEU A 89 14.47 -9.04 18.60
CA LEU A 89 13.73 -10.07 19.32
C LEU A 89 12.82 -10.89 18.38
N LEU A 90 12.12 -10.23 17.47
CA LEU A 90 11.28 -10.89 16.47
C LEU A 90 12.08 -11.75 15.50
N ASN A 91 13.25 -11.28 15.05
CA ASN A 91 14.16 -12.05 14.20
C ASN A 91 14.72 -13.26 14.94
N GLY A 92 15.21 -13.09 16.18
CA GLY A 92 15.73 -14.19 16.98
C GLY A 92 14.66 -15.26 17.28
N HIS A 93 13.40 -14.85 17.46
CA HIS A 93 12.30 -15.81 17.56
C HIS A 93 12.02 -16.50 16.22
N PHE A 94 12.06 -15.75 15.11
CA PHE A 94 11.81 -16.28 13.77
C PHE A 94 12.82 -17.36 13.36
N GLU A 95 14.08 -17.21 13.74
CA GLU A 95 15.14 -18.19 13.48
C GLU A 95 14.90 -19.52 14.21
N ARG A 96 14.35 -19.47 15.43
CA ARG A 96 13.98 -20.67 16.20
C ARG A 96 12.66 -21.28 15.73
N ASN A 97 11.66 -20.45 15.46
CA ASN A 97 10.34 -20.87 15.05
C ASN A 97 9.73 -19.86 14.04
N THR A 98 9.63 -20.29 12.78
CA THR A 98 9.07 -19.49 11.68
C THR A 98 7.53 -19.42 11.70
N HIS A 99 6.88 -20.29 12.48
CA HIS A 99 5.44 -20.41 12.64
C HIS A 99 5.07 -20.39 14.13
N PRO A 100 5.23 -19.24 14.81
CA PRO A 100 4.80 -19.11 16.20
C PRO A 100 3.29 -19.37 16.30
N SER A 101 2.93 -20.15 17.31
CA SER A 101 1.55 -20.40 17.70
C SER A 101 0.86 -19.12 18.17
N GLY A 102 -0.48 -19.13 18.24
CA GLY A 102 -1.25 -17.97 18.70
C GLY A 102 -0.88 -17.51 20.12
N THR A 103 -0.49 -18.44 20.99
CA THR A 103 -0.01 -18.16 22.35
C THR A 103 1.35 -17.47 22.33
N GLU A 104 2.32 -17.96 21.53
CA GLU A 104 3.62 -17.31 21.34
C GLU A 104 3.48 -15.89 20.77
N ILE A 105 2.62 -15.70 19.76
CA ILE A 105 2.34 -14.37 19.19
C ILE A 105 1.78 -13.42 20.26
N THR A 106 0.93 -13.94 21.15
CA THR A 106 0.37 -13.16 22.27
C THR A 106 1.44 -12.76 23.28
N GLY A 107 2.34 -13.69 23.63
CA GLY A 107 3.47 -13.41 24.51
C GLY A 107 4.38 -12.32 23.95
N LEU A 108 4.74 -12.43 22.68
CA LEU A 108 5.56 -11.43 21.98
C LEU A 108 4.87 -10.06 21.90
N ALA A 109 3.58 -10.04 21.62
CA ALA A 109 2.77 -8.82 21.59
C ALA A 109 2.79 -8.08 22.93
N HIS A 110 2.57 -8.81 24.03
CA HIS A 110 2.60 -8.25 25.38
C HIS A 110 4.00 -7.77 25.77
N GLN A 111 5.04 -8.57 25.50
CA GLN A 111 6.41 -8.24 25.83
C GLN A 111 6.94 -7.01 25.07
N LEU A 112 6.53 -6.84 23.81
CA LEU A 112 6.99 -5.74 22.96
C LEU A 112 6.03 -4.52 22.94
N GLY A 113 4.87 -4.62 23.60
CA GLY A 113 3.86 -3.55 23.61
C GLY A 113 3.18 -3.30 22.26
N TYR A 114 3.10 -4.32 21.40
CA TYR A 114 2.43 -4.22 20.09
C TYR A 114 1.12 -5.01 20.09
N GLU A 115 0.22 -4.68 19.17
CA GLU A 115 -1.00 -5.45 18.94
C GLU A 115 -0.66 -6.85 18.40
N ARG A 116 -1.41 -7.87 18.84
CA ARG A 116 -1.27 -9.27 18.36
C ARG A 116 -1.27 -9.35 16.83
N GLU A 117 -2.14 -8.58 16.20
CA GLU A 117 -2.29 -8.55 14.75
C GLU A 117 -1.04 -7.98 14.05
N VAL A 118 -0.39 -6.98 14.64
CA VAL A 118 0.85 -6.38 14.13
C VAL A 118 1.97 -7.41 14.13
N ILE A 119 2.14 -8.17 15.21
CA ILE A 119 3.14 -9.24 15.31
C ILE A 119 2.84 -10.36 14.31
N ARG A 120 1.58 -10.79 14.22
CA ARG A 120 1.15 -11.82 13.26
C ARG A 120 1.45 -11.41 11.81
N ILE A 121 1.12 -10.17 11.43
CA ILE A 121 1.40 -9.61 10.10
C ILE A 121 2.91 -9.55 9.85
N TRP A 122 3.71 -9.19 10.86
CA TRP A 122 5.17 -9.17 10.74
C TRP A 122 5.72 -10.56 10.37
N PHE A 123 5.31 -11.62 11.08
CA PHE A 123 5.73 -12.99 10.76
C PHE A 123 5.29 -13.41 9.34
N CYS A 124 4.07 -13.07 8.93
CA CYS A 124 3.58 -13.32 7.57
C CYS A 124 4.45 -12.61 6.51
N ASN A 125 4.77 -11.32 6.73
CA ASN A 125 5.58 -10.53 5.81
C ASN A 125 7.03 -11.02 5.77
N LYS A 126 7.61 -11.40 6.92
CA LYS A 126 8.97 -11.97 7.00
C LYS A 126 9.07 -13.28 6.23
N ARG A 127 8.09 -14.18 6.35
CA ARG A 127 8.03 -15.42 5.54
C ARG A 127 7.89 -15.14 4.05
N GLN A 128 7.06 -14.17 3.67
CA GLN A 128 6.93 -13.77 2.25
C GLN A 128 8.23 -13.20 1.70
N ALA A 129 8.93 -12.37 2.47
CA ALA A 129 10.24 -11.83 2.11
C ALA A 129 11.26 -12.96 1.88
N LEU A 130 11.35 -13.93 2.80
CA LEU A 130 12.24 -15.08 2.65
C LEU A 130 11.94 -15.88 1.37
N LYS A 131 10.67 -16.19 1.10
CA LYS A 131 10.25 -16.88 -0.13
C LYS A 131 10.60 -16.09 -1.39
N ASN A 132 10.44 -14.77 -1.37
CA ASN A 132 10.77 -13.91 -2.49
C ASN A 132 12.29 -13.86 -2.73
N THR A 133 13.10 -13.76 -1.68
CA THR A 133 14.57 -13.83 -1.78
C THR A 133 15.01 -15.15 -2.38
N VAL A 134 14.52 -16.29 -1.87
CA VAL A 134 14.84 -17.61 -2.43
C VAL A 134 14.42 -17.72 -3.90
N ARG A 135 13.22 -17.26 -4.26
CA ARG A 135 12.74 -17.28 -5.65
C ARG A 135 13.58 -16.40 -6.58
N MET A 136 14.07 -15.25 -6.11
CA MET A 136 14.96 -14.39 -6.88
C MET A 136 16.34 -15.04 -7.07
N MET A 137 16.89 -15.66 -6.02
CA MET A 137 18.16 -16.41 -6.11
C MET A 137 18.08 -17.58 -7.10
N SER A 138 16.96 -18.34 -7.10
CA SER A 138 16.75 -19.42 -8.07
C SER A 138 16.57 -18.94 -9.51
N LYS A 139 16.06 -17.72 -9.72
CA LYS A 139 15.98 -17.11 -11.06
C LYS A 139 17.34 -16.67 -11.59
N ASN A 140 18.19 -16.11 -10.72
CA ASN A 140 19.55 -15.71 -11.12
C ASN A 140 20.39 -16.92 -11.52
N PHE A 141 20.31 -18.02 -10.77
CA PHE A 141 21.07 -19.24 -11.09
C PHE A 141 20.68 -19.86 -12.45
N LYS A 142 19.43 -19.66 -12.89
CA LYS A 142 18.95 -20.17 -14.18
C LYS A 142 19.32 -19.27 -15.38
N MET A 143 19.59 -17.98 -15.15
CA MET A 143 20.09 -17.08 -16.20
C MET A 143 21.61 -17.15 -16.38
N GLU A 144 22.36 -17.51 -15.33
CA GLU A 144 23.83 -17.61 -15.40
C GLU A 144 24.32 -18.95 -15.97
N SER A 145 23.42 -19.92 -16.13
CA SER A 145 23.69 -21.26 -16.64
C SER A 145 23.12 -21.49 -18.06
N SER A 146 22.75 -20.42 -18.79
CA SER A 146 22.31 -20.45 -20.19
C SER A 146 23.20 -19.59 -21.08
#